data_AF-A0A812R9C4-F1
#
_entry.id   AF-A0A812R9C4-F1
#
_cell.length_a   1.000
_cell.length_b   1.000
_cell.length_c   1.000
_cell.angle_alpha   90.00
_cell.angle_beta   90.00
_cell.angle_gamma   90.00
#
_symmetry.space_group_name_H-M   'P 1'
#
loop_
_entity.id
_entity.type
_entity.pdbx_description
1 polymer ?
#
loop_
_entity_poly.entity_id
_entity_poly.type
_entity_poly.pdbx_seq_one_letter_code
_entity_poly.pdbx_strand_id
1 'polypeptide(L)'
;MKELGECTLGDFVSFHVRLSADGAPVAVEIRGLASGTASPNLEEEGSMSGTVCERNEGAGTGFLRCPGVQQLCGKDVYFRIRDFPDCQLGDTLGFRLIWDHLGRPRAERQDEEGLLQRLQREHTGVIKEFYPDKGYGFVASDFLRTSLGKDLFFKKSDFDTCVPGATVSFVACRDAEGRLHARQADLLPRKPRQDQVEVSLGPSFGPLGLGLRCGWLPEVLHIREDLRGFWLQQGVCVGDRLLHLQSSSEAVSLEGLTPAHLRPRLLERPLKLVFLCLHDEGPAKG
;
A
#
# COMPACT_ATOMS: atom_id res chain seq x y z
N MET A 1 4.50 29.71 14.87
CA MET A 1 3.81 28.72 14.03
C MET A 1 2.36 29.13 13.95
N LYS A 2 1.87 29.55 12.78
CA LYS A 2 0.43 29.72 12.57
C LYS A 2 -0.13 28.35 12.22
N GLU A 3 -1.12 27.94 12.99
CA GLU A 3 -1.84 26.68 12.85
C GLU A 3 -2.33 26.56 11.40
N LEU A 4 -1.83 25.55 10.68
CA LEU A 4 -2.58 24.99 9.56
C LEU A 4 -3.95 24.64 10.16
N GLY A 5 -5.05 25.03 9.53
CA GLY A 5 -6.38 24.60 9.95
C GLY A 5 -6.51 23.07 9.89
N GLU A 6 -7.73 22.54 9.84
CA GLU A 6 -8.02 21.10 9.71
C GLU A 6 -7.55 20.48 8.36
N CYS A 7 -6.38 20.83 7.86
CA CYS A 7 -5.79 20.30 6.64
C CYS A 7 -4.68 19.31 7.01
N THR A 8 -4.75 18.13 6.44
CA THR A 8 -3.77 17.05 6.54
C THR A 8 -2.84 17.02 5.34
N LEU A 9 -1.72 16.29 5.47
CA LEU A 9 -0.80 16.06 4.37
C LEU A 9 -1.53 15.34 3.22
N GLY A 10 -1.74 16.04 2.11
CA GLY A 10 -2.44 15.53 0.93
C GLY A 10 -3.71 16.30 0.58
N ASP A 11 -4.19 17.19 1.45
CA ASP A 11 -5.41 17.96 1.18
C ASP A 11 -5.19 19.06 0.15
N PHE A 12 -6.20 19.26 -0.72
CA PHE A 12 -6.25 20.42 -1.59
C PHE A 12 -6.63 21.65 -0.77
N VAL A 13 -5.83 22.71 -0.89
CA VAL A 13 -6.04 23.95 -0.16
C VAL A 13 -6.09 25.13 -1.11
N SER A 14 -6.96 26.10 -0.81
CA SER A 14 -6.88 27.44 -1.37
C SER A 14 -6.08 28.33 -0.43
N PHE A 15 -5.22 29.19 -0.97
CA PHE A 15 -4.45 30.15 -0.18
C PHE A 15 -4.15 31.41 -1.01
N HIS A 16 -3.88 32.51 -0.32
CA HIS A 16 -3.31 33.71 -0.94
C HIS A 16 -1.79 33.71 -0.76
N VAL A 17 -1.07 34.24 -1.75
CA VAL A 17 0.37 34.46 -1.63
C VAL A 17 0.63 35.90 -1.22
N ARG A 18 1.38 36.09 -0.14
CA ARG A 18 1.84 37.41 0.34
C ARG A 18 3.35 37.38 0.54
N LEU A 19 4.02 38.49 0.26
CA LEU A 19 5.45 38.62 0.59
C LEU A 19 5.64 38.89 2.09
N SER A 20 6.61 38.22 2.70
CA SER A 20 7.09 38.51 4.06
C SER A 20 7.96 39.76 4.10
N ALA A 21 8.39 40.16 5.30
CA ALA A 21 9.22 41.35 5.50
C ALA A 21 10.60 41.24 4.83
N ASP A 22 11.12 40.03 4.68
CA ASP A 22 12.33 39.67 3.94
C ASP A 22 12.08 39.41 2.44
N GLY A 23 10.85 39.63 1.96
CA GLY A 23 10.50 39.52 0.53
C GLY A 23 10.26 38.08 0.05
N ALA A 24 10.23 37.09 0.93
CA ALA A 24 9.91 35.72 0.57
C ALA A 24 8.38 35.53 0.37
N PRO A 25 7.93 34.77 -0.63
CA PRO A 25 6.52 34.45 -0.77
C PRO A 25 6.06 33.49 0.34
N VAL A 26 4.97 33.85 1.01
CA VAL A 26 4.35 33.07 2.09
C VAL A 26 2.88 32.83 1.76
N ALA A 27 2.46 31.57 1.87
CA ALA A 27 1.05 31.21 1.79
C ALA A 27 0.32 31.71 3.05
N VAL A 28 -0.74 32.49 2.86
CA VAL A 28 -1.61 33.00 3.91
C VAL A 28 -3.05 32.62 3.61
N GLU A 29 -3.89 32.57 4.65
CA GLU A 29 -5.30 32.20 4.52
C GLU A 29 -5.51 30.82 3.87
N ILE A 30 -4.75 29.83 4.32
CA ILE A 30 -4.89 28.44 3.88
C ILE A 30 -6.26 27.92 4.35
N ARG A 31 -7.11 27.59 3.39
CA ARG A 31 -8.43 26.98 3.63
C ARG A 31 -8.45 25.62 2.96
N GLY A 32 -8.83 24.59 3.70
CA GLY A 32 -9.14 23.29 3.13
C GLY A 32 -10.28 23.43 2.13
N LEU A 33 -10.05 23.04 0.90
CA LEU A 33 -11.13 22.86 -0.05
C LEU A 33 -11.76 21.51 0.30
N ALA A 34 -12.97 21.53 0.86
CA ALA A 34 -13.77 20.32 0.98
C ALA A 34 -13.82 19.69 -0.42
N SER A 35 -13.71 18.36 -0.52
CA SER A 35 -13.60 17.57 -1.76
C SER A 35 -14.78 17.69 -2.73
N GLY A 36 -15.55 18.78 -2.74
CA GLY A 36 -16.78 18.93 -3.51
C GLY A 36 -17.09 20.33 -4.07
N THR A 37 -16.21 21.33 -4.04
CA THR A 37 -16.52 22.63 -4.66
C THR A 37 -15.43 23.17 -5.59
N ALA A 38 -15.65 22.91 -6.88
CA ALA A 38 -15.29 23.71 -8.07
C ALA A 38 -13.83 24.21 -8.19
N SER A 39 -12.97 23.30 -8.65
CA SER A 39 -11.77 23.64 -9.43
C SER A 39 -12.09 23.62 -10.93
N PRO A 40 -11.34 24.35 -11.78
CA PRO A 40 -11.60 24.42 -13.22
C PRO A 40 -11.44 23.05 -13.87
N ASN A 41 -12.58 22.40 -14.14
CA ASN A 41 -12.88 21.47 -15.24
C ASN A 41 -11.73 20.57 -15.76
N LEU A 42 -11.06 19.84 -14.87
CA LEU A 42 -10.31 18.62 -15.18
C LEU A 42 -11.04 17.45 -14.51
N GLU A 43 -12.33 17.29 -14.82
CA GLU A 43 -13.18 16.20 -14.31
C GLU A 43 -12.90 14.83 -14.96
N GLU A 44 -11.86 14.71 -15.80
CA GLU A 44 -11.40 13.41 -16.31
C GLU A 44 -10.07 13.02 -15.65
N GLU A 45 -10.12 12.69 -14.35
CA GLU A 45 -9.01 12.04 -13.64
C GLU A 45 -8.75 10.59 -14.11
N GLY A 46 -9.50 10.07 -15.09
CA GLY A 46 -9.33 8.73 -15.64
C GLY A 46 -8.76 8.74 -17.05
N SER A 47 -7.44 8.60 -17.18
CA SER A 47 -6.67 8.57 -18.45
C SER A 47 -6.48 9.94 -19.10
N MET A 48 -5.21 10.32 -19.29
CA MET A 48 -4.82 11.48 -20.09
C MET A 48 -3.91 11.03 -21.22
N SER A 49 -3.84 11.85 -22.28
CA SER A 49 -2.88 11.65 -23.35
C SER A 49 -1.86 12.78 -23.43
N GLY A 50 -0.65 12.47 -23.87
CA GLY A 50 0.41 13.46 -24.06
C GLY A 50 1.44 12.96 -25.06
N THR A 51 2.17 13.92 -25.64
CA THR A 51 3.13 13.65 -26.71
C THR A 51 4.54 13.55 -26.15
N VAL A 52 5.29 12.50 -26.49
CA VAL A 52 6.70 12.34 -26.09
C VAL A 52 7.52 13.48 -26.68
N CYS A 53 7.95 14.41 -25.83
CA CYS A 53 8.74 15.57 -26.25
C CYS A 53 10.23 15.41 -25.96
N GLU A 54 10.59 14.53 -25.03
CA GLU A 54 11.97 14.22 -24.70
C GLU A 54 12.12 12.74 -24.32
N ARG A 55 13.20 12.12 -24.80
CA ARG A 55 13.56 10.74 -24.48
C ARG A 55 15.08 10.66 -24.30
N ASN A 56 15.52 10.16 -23.15
CA ASN A 56 16.92 9.96 -22.81
C ASN A 56 17.17 8.48 -22.45
N GLU A 57 17.67 7.72 -23.42
CA GLU A 57 17.92 6.28 -23.25
C GLU A 57 19.01 5.99 -22.22
N GLY A 58 20.07 6.81 -22.17
CA GLY A 58 21.16 6.64 -21.22
C GLY A 58 20.72 6.79 -19.76
N ALA A 59 19.74 7.67 -19.51
CA ALA A 59 19.14 7.85 -18.18
C ALA A 59 17.93 6.93 -17.92
N GLY A 60 17.37 6.31 -18.96
CA GLY A 60 16.15 5.51 -18.86
C GLY A 60 14.87 6.33 -18.62
N THR A 61 14.86 7.61 -19.01
CA THR A 61 13.77 8.56 -18.69
C THR A 61 13.27 9.33 -19.91
N GLY A 62 12.09 9.95 -19.79
CA GLY A 62 11.56 10.87 -20.78
C GLY A 62 10.49 11.79 -20.22
N PHE A 63 9.98 12.68 -21.08
CA PHE A 63 8.91 13.62 -20.75
C PHE A 63 7.81 13.62 -21.81
N LEU A 64 6.55 13.71 -21.35
CA LEU A 64 5.37 13.89 -22.17
C LEU A 64 4.86 15.33 -22.03
N ARG A 65 4.66 15.99 -23.17
CA ARG A 65 3.93 17.25 -23.22
C ARG A 65 2.45 16.96 -23.18
N CYS A 66 1.80 17.38 -22.10
CA CYS A 66 0.35 17.30 -21.94
C CYS A 66 -0.19 18.72 -21.69
N PRO A 67 -0.93 19.33 -22.64
CA PRO A 67 -1.37 20.72 -22.51
C PRO A 67 -2.14 21.01 -21.23
N GLY A 68 -3.00 20.08 -20.78
CA GLY A 68 -3.76 20.23 -19.53
C GLY A 68 -2.85 20.31 -18.29
N VAL A 69 -1.82 19.46 -18.22
CA VAL A 69 -0.85 19.48 -17.11
C VAL A 69 0.03 20.71 -17.18
N GLN A 70 0.43 21.12 -18.39
CA GLN A 70 1.28 22.28 -18.59
C GLN A 70 0.54 23.58 -18.22
N GLN A 71 -0.76 23.68 -18.49
CA GLN A 71 -1.61 24.76 -18.00
C GLN A 71 -1.76 24.74 -16.47
N LEU A 72 -1.86 23.55 -15.88
CA LEU A 72 -2.07 23.37 -14.45
C LEU A 72 -0.84 23.72 -13.61
N CYS A 73 0.35 23.26 -14.02
CA CYS A 73 1.57 23.39 -13.20
C CYS A 73 2.82 23.87 -13.96
N GLY A 74 2.71 24.18 -15.26
CA GLY A 74 3.83 24.65 -16.08
C GLY A 74 4.91 23.60 -16.35
N LYS A 75 4.65 22.31 -16.08
CA LYS A 75 5.63 21.23 -16.22
C LYS A 75 5.18 20.19 -17.24
N ASP A 76 6.16 19.57 -17.91
CA ASP A 76 5.96 18.36 -18.69
C ASP A 76 5.92 17.13 -17.76
N VAL A 77 5.26 16.05 -18.21
CA VAL A 77 4.98 14.86 -17.40
C VAL A 77 6.13 13.87 -17.51
N TYR A 78 6.78 13.54 -16.40
CA TYR A 78 7.90 12.61 -16.38
C TYR A 78 7.45 11.15 -16.61
N PHE A 79 8.19 10.35 -17.38
CA PHE A 79 7.98 8.91 -17.47
C PHE A 79 9.32 8.14 -17.47
N ARG A 80 9.26 6.84 -17.17
CA ARG A 80 10.40 5.93 -17.31
C ARG A 80 10.29 5.18 -18.61
N ILE A 81 11.38 5.07 -19.37
CA ILE A 81 11.39 4.37 -20.66
C ILE A 81 10.93 2.91 -20.51
N ARG A 82 11.27 2.24 -19.40
CA ARG A 82 10.80 0.86 -19.13
C ARG A 82 9.27 0.74 -19.03
N ASP A 83 8.59 1.82 -18.66
CA ASP A 83 7.13 1.86 -18.57
C ASP A 83 6.52 2.07 -19.98
N PHE A 84 7.30 2.52 -20.97
CA PHE A 84 6.89 2.75 -22.36
C PHE A 84 8.04 2.39 -23.33
N PRO A 85 8.45 1.10 -23.41
CA PRO A 85 9.71 0.70 -24.04
C PRO A 85 9.78 1.03 -25.54
N ASP A 86 8.63 1.02 -26.21
CA ASP A 86 8.55 1.20 -27.66
C ASP A 86 8.26 2.64 -28.10
N CYS A 87 8.12 3.59 -27.17
CA CYS A 87 7.71 4.97 -27.50
C CYS A 87 8.84 5.80 -28.13
N GLN A 88 8.55 6.52 -29.20
CA GLN A 88 9.48 7.40 -29.91
C GLN A 88 9.17 8.89 -29.67
N LEU A 89 10.13 9.77 -29.99
CA LEU A 89 9.87 11.22 -29.98
C LEU A 89 8.71 11.53 -30.94
N GLY A 90 7.73 12.29 -30.45
CA GLY A 90 6.52 12.63 -31.19
C GLY A 90 5.35 11.66 -31.01
N ASP A 91 5.55 10.50 -30.37
CA ASP A 91 4.45 9.55 -30.12
C ASP A 91 3.47 10.13 -29.11
N THR A 92 2.18 9.82 -29.29
CA THR A 92 1.14 10.15 -28.30
C THR A 92 0.86 8.93 -27.44
N LEU A 93 1.05 9.07 -26.13
CA LEU A 93 0.85 8.00 -25.15
C LEU A 93 -0.36 8.32 -24.28
N GLY A 94 -1.19 7.31 -24.04
CA GLY A 94 -2.17 7.31 -22.95
C GLY A 94 -1.49 6.96 -21.64
N PHE A 95 -1.79 7.69 -20.57
CA PHE A 95 -1.19 7.50 -19.26
C PHE A 95 -2.13 7.93 -18.13
N ARG A 96 -1.86 7.44 -16.92
CA ARG A 96 -2.43 8.00 -15.70
C ARG A 96 -1.49 9.04 -15.13
N LEU A 97 -2.02 10.23 -14.80
CA LEU A 97 -1.26 11.26 -14.10
C LEU A 97 -1.14 10.92 -12.61
N ILE A 98 0.09 10.96 -12.09
CA ILE A 98 0.39 10.82 -10.67
C ILE A 98 1.31 11.97 -10.27
N TRP A 99 1.14 12.49 -9.06
CA TRP A 99 2.03 13.49 -8.48
C TRP A 99 2.98 12.81 -7.49
N ASP A 100 4.26 13.15 -7.53
CA ASP A 100 5.19 12.74 -6.47
C ASP A 100 5.11 13.66 -5.24
N HIS A 101 5.82 13.30 -4.17
CA HIS A 101 5.86 14.07 -2.92
C HIS A 101 6.46 15.48 -3.07
N LEU A 102 7.05 15.79 -4.23
CA LEU A 102 7.58 17.12 -4.58
C LEU A 102 6.65 17.87 -5.55
N GLY A 103 5.44 17.37 -5.78
CA GLY A 103 4.45 17.98 -6.68
C GLY A 103 4.91 17.98 -8.14
N ARG A 104 5.70 16.98 -8.56
CA ARG A 104 6.09 16.80 -9.96
C ARG A 104 5.16 15.80 -10.65
N PRO A 105 4.65 16.13 -11.84
CA PRO A 105 3.76 15.23 -12.57
C PRO A 105 4.54 14.05 -13.17
N ARG A 106 4.00 12.85 -13.03
CA ARG A 106 4.55 11.60 -13.55
C ARG A 106 3.46 10.83 -14.29
N ALA A 107 3.83 10.27 -15.43
CA ALA A 107 3.02 9.36 -16.20
C ALA A 107 3.30 7.93 -15.72
N GLU A 108 2.22 7.20 -15.52
CA GLU A 108 2.25 5.77 -15.27
C GLU A 108 1.50 5.07 -16.42
N ARG A 109 2.12 4.02 -16.96
CA ARG A 109 1.54 3.21 -18.03
C ARG A 109 0.24 2.59 -17.55
N GLN A 110 -0.77 2.62 -18.40
CA GLN A 110 -2.00 1.86 -18.22
C GLN A 110 -1.84 0.51 -18.92
N ASP A 111 -1.03 -0.41 -18.38
CA ASP A 111 -1.17 -1.82 -18.78
C ASP A 111 -2.21 -2.53 -17.91
N GLU A 112 -2.90 -3.49 -18.52
CA GLU A 112 -3.96 -4.23 -17.84
C GLU A 112 -3.39 -4.99 -16.64
N GLU A 113 -2.18 -5.53 -16.74
CA GLU A 113 -1.52 -6.27 -15.68
C GLU A 113 -1.15 -5.40 -14.47
N GLY A 114 -0.58 -4.21 -14.69
CA GLY A 114 -0.27 -3.25 -13.63
C GLY A 114 -1.52 -2.66 -13.01
N LEU A 115 -2.57 -2.39 -13.80
CA LEU A 115 -3.87 -1.99 -13.29
C LEU A 115 -4.46 -3.07 -12.38
N LEU A 116 -4.41 -4.33 -12.79
CA LEU A 116 -4.88 -5.46 -11.99
C LEU A 116 -4.11 -5.65 -10.70
N GLN A 117 -2.79 -5.58 -10.76
CA GLN A 117 -1.95 -5.70 -9.58
C GLN A 117 -2.25 -4.61 -8.55
N ARG A 118 -2.62 -3.40 -9.01
CA ARG A 118 -3.04 -2.31 -8.13
C ARG A 118 -4.46 -2.50 -7.61
N LEU A 119 -5.38 -2.97 -8.46
CA LEU A 119 -6.75 -3.29 -8.07
C LEU A 119 -6.82 -4.41 -7.02
N GLN A 120 -5.85 -5.33 -7.03
CA GLN A 120 -5.70 -6.40 -6.04
C GLN A 120 -5.11 -5.95 -4.69
N ARG A 121 -4.72 -4.68 -4.55
CA ARG A 121 -4.34 -4.11 -3.24
C ARG A 121 -5.58 -3.79 -2.41
N GLU A 122 -5.36 -3.53 -1.13
CA GLU A 122 -6.40 -3.04 -0.24
C GLU A 122 -6.75 -1.58 -0.57
N HIS A 123 -8.05 -1.32 -0.69
CA HIS A 123 -8.64 -0.02 -1.00
C HIS A 123 -9.76 0.28 -0.02
N THR A 124 -9.97 1.56 0.26
CA THR A 124 -11.15 2.02 1.00
C THR A 124 -12.19 2.55 0.04
N GLY A 125 -13.46 2.28 0.34
CA GLY A 125 -14.59 2.79 -0.42
C GLY A 125 -15.86 2.85 0.41
N VAL A 126 -16.96 3.21 -0.25
CA VAL A 126 -18.29 3.33 0.36
C VAL A 126 -19.24 2.40 -0.38
N ILE A 127 -20.03 1.63 0.36
CA ILE A 127 -21.12 0.86 -0.24
C ILE A 127 -22.14 1.85 -0.79
N LYS A 128 -22.25 1.93 -2.11
CA LYS A 128 -23.14 2.89 -2.77
C LYS A 128 -24.57 2.36 -2.81
N GLU A 129 -24.72 1.10 -3.18
CA GLU A 129 -26.01 0.42 -3.29
C GLU A 129 -25.89 -1.02 -2.80
N PHE A 130 -26.94 -1.53 -2.16
CA PHE A 130 -27.08 -2.93 -1.80
C PHE A 130 -28.52 -3.39 -2.00
N TYR A 131 -28.69 -4.55 -2.63
CA TYR A 131 -29.97 -5.15 -2.96
C TYR A 131 -30.12 -6.47 -2.20
N PRO A 132 -30.68 -6.46 -0.96
CA PRO A 132 -30.72 -7.64 -0.10
C PRO A 132 -31.41 -8.84 -0.72
N ASP A 133 -32.53 -8.61 -1.43
CA ASP A 133 -33.33 -9.67 -2.08
C ASP A 133 -32.57 -10.34 -3.22
N LYS A 134 -31.67 -9.62 -3.88
CA LYS A 134 -30.84 -10.13 -4.98
C LYS A 134 -29.46 -10.62 -4.52
N GLY A 135 -29.06 -10.30 -3.29
CA GLY A 135 -27.81 -10.72 -2.69
C GLY A 135 -26.56 -10.08 -3.29
N TYR A 136 -26.64 -8.85 -3.82
CA TYR A 136 -25.48 -8.13 -4.36
C TYR A 136 -25.55 -6.62 -4.11
N GLY A 137 -24.42 -5.94 -4.29
CA GLY A 137 -24.33 -4.48 -4.25
C GLY A 137 -23.16 -3.92 -5.06
N PHE A 138 -22.91 -2.63 -4.90
CA PHE A 138 -21.81 -1.91 -5.53
C PHE A 138 -21.05 -1.06 -4.51
N VAL A 139 -19.72 -1.12 -4.56
CA VAL A 139 -18.83 -0.26 -3.78
C VAL A 139 -18.20 0.79 -4.69
N ALA A 140 -18.27 2.05 -4.25
CA ALA A 140 -17.64 3.18 -4.89
C ALA A 140 -16.34 3.53 -4.16
N SER A 141 -15.33 3.96 -4.90
CA SER A 141 -14.06 4.45 -4.35
C SER A 141 -13.44 5.40 -5.36
N ASP A 142 -12.78 6.45 -4.89
CA ASP A 142 -12.10 7.40 -5.76
C ASP A 142 -11.08 6.67 -6.63
N PHE A 143 -10.33 5.73 -6.06
CA PHE A 143 -9.40 4.90 -6.82
C PHE A 143 -10.09 4.14 -7.96
N LEU A 144 -11.25 3.52 -7.71
CA LEU A 144 -12.00 2.78 -8.73
C LEU A 144 -12.54 3.71 -9.81
N ARG A 145 -13.04 4.89 -9.42
CA ARG A 145 -13.55 5.89 -10.35
C ARG A 145 -12.44 6.41 -11.27
N THR A 146 -11.28 6.74 -10.72
CA THR A 146 -10.09 7.15 -11.48
C THR A 146 -9.53 6.03 -12.35
N SER A 147 -9.52 4.78 -11.85
CA SER A 147 -8.80 3.68 -12.52
C SER A 147 -9.65 2.87 -13.49
N LEU A 148 -10.95 2.74 -13.23
CA LEU A 148 -11.90 1.92 -14.01
C LEU A 148 -13.08 2.72 -14.57
N GLY A 149 -13.32 3.95 -14.10
CA GLY A 149 -14.49 4.75 -14.50
C GLY A 149 -15.83 4.20 -13.99
N LYS A 150 -15.81 3.21 -13.07
CA LYS A 150 -17.02 2.52 -12.59
C LYS A 150 -16.85 1.97 -11.18
N ASP A 151 -17.99 1.74 -10.52
CA ASP A 151 -18.08 1.07 -9.23
C ASP A 151 -17.82 -0.44 -9.37
N LEU A 152 -17.39 -1.09 -8.29
CA LEU A 152 -17.19 -2.54 -8.28
C LEU A 152 -18.40 -3.28 -7.71
N PHE A 153 -18.83 -4.30 -8.43
CA PHE A 153 -19.84 -5.26 -7.98
C PHE A 153 -19.33 -6.07 -6.78
N PHE A 154 -20.20 -6.42 -5.84
CA PHE A 154 -19.91 -7.41 -4.80
C PHE A 154 -21.12 -8.29 -4.50
N LYS A 155 -20.90 -9.53 -4.07
CA LYS A 155 -21.95 -10.42 -3.56
C LYS A 155 -22.15 -10.20 -2.06
N LYS A 156 -23.33 -10.51 -1.54
CA LYS A 156 -23.62 -10.45 -0.09
C LYS A 156 -22.63 -11.24 0.75
N SER A 157 -22.06 -12.33 0.23
CA SER A 157 -21.02 -13.14 0.90
C SER A 157 -19.64 -12.48 0.94
N ASP A 158 -19.43 -11.41 0.18
CA ASP A 158 -18.13 -10.77 0.04
C ASP A 158 -17.90 -9.69 1.12
N PHE A 159 -18.92 -9.36 1.91
CA PHE A 159 -18.88 -8.36 2.99
C PHE A 159 -19.70 -8.83 4.20
N ASP A 160 -19.20 -8.61 5.41
CA ASP A 160 -19.94 -8.92 6.64
C ASP A 160 -21.11 -7.97 6.86
N THR A 161 -20.91 -6.70 6.50
CA THR A 161 -21.93 -5.64 6.62
C THR A 161 -22.13 -4.98 5.27
N CYS A 162 -23.37 -4.99 4.78
CA CYS A 162 -23.76 -4.48 3.47
C CYS A 162 -24.72 -3.27 3.59
N VAL A 163 -24.32 -2.21 4.32
CA VAL A 163 -25.18 -1.04 4.55
C VAL A 163 -24.81 0.09 3.59
N PRO A 164 -25.72 0.60 2.74
CA PRO A 164 -25.45 1.77 1.91
C PRO A 164 -24.96 2.97 2.74
N GLY A 165 -23.90 3.63 2.28
CA GLY A 165 -23.21 4.71 2.98
C GLY A 165 -22.11 4.24 3.94
N ALA A 166 -21.97 2.94 4.21
CA ALA A 166 -20.92 2.43 5.08
C ALA A 166 -19.56 2.44 4.37
N THR A 167 -18.53 2.91 5.08
CA THR A 167 -17.12 2.82 4.66
C THR A 167 -16.61 1.41 4.87
N VAL A 168 -15.95 0.85 3.87
CA VAL A 168 -15.43 -0.52 3.87
C VAL A 168 -14.03 -0.59 3.30
N SER A 169 -13.24 -1.55 3.77
CA SER A 169 -11.97 -1.95 3.17
C SER A 169 -12.18 -3.16 2.27
N PHE A 170 -11.68 -3.13 1.05
CA PHE A 170 -11.87 -4.18 0.05
C PHE A 170 -10.65 -4.33 -0.86
N VAL A 171 -10.56 -5.46 -1.55
CA VAL A 171 -9.70 -5.62 -2.72
C VAL A 171 -10.56 -5.98 -3.93
N ALA A 172 -10.07 -5.69 -5.13
CA ALA A 172 -10.70 -6.20 -6.34
C ALA A 172 -10.17 -7.62 -6.67
N CYS A 173 -11.07 -8.58 -6.74
CA CYS A 173 -10.81 -9.95 -7.15
C CYS A 173 -11.36 -10.20 -8.56
N ARG A 174 -10.70 -11.07 -9.33
CA ARG A 174 -11.28 -11.62 -10.57
C ARG A 174 -12.05 -12.90 -10.24
N ASP A 175 -13.23 -13.06 -10.82
CA ASP A 175 -13.92 -14.35 -10.83
C ASP A 175 -13.34 -15.28 -11.92
N ALA A 176 -13.91 -16.49 -12.05
CA ALA A 176 -13.47 -17.48 -13.03
C ALA A 176 -13.66 -16.99 -14.48
N GLU A 177 -14.60 -16.07 -14.70
CA GLU A 177 -14.91 -15.43 -15.96
C GLU A 177 -14.05 -14.17 -16.21
N GLY A 178 -13.14 -13.84 -15.30
CA GLY A 178 -12.23 -12.70 -15.40
C GLY A 178 -12.85 -11.34 -15.06
N ARG A 179 -14.09 -11.30 -14.56
CA ARG A 179 -14.78 -10.07 -14.16
C ARG A 179 -14.33 -9.65 -12.77
N LEU A 180 -14.17 -8.34 -12.59
CA LEU A 180 -13.77 -7.76 -11.31
C LEU A 180 -14.97 -7.63 -10.38
N HIS A 181 -14.78 -8.06 -9.13
CA HIS A 181 -15.69 -7.83 -8.02
C HIS A 181 -14.91 -7.39 -6.79
N ALA A 182 -15.54 -6.60 -5.92
CA ALA A 182 -14.98 -6.23 -4.65
C ALA A 182 -15.24 -7.33 -3.62
N ARG A 183 -14.24 -7.60 -2.80
CA ARG A 183 -14.36 -8.45 -1.63
C ARG A 183 -13.71 -7.79 -0.43
N GLN A 184 -14.38 -7.82 0.71
CA GLN A 184 -13.88 -7.23 1.94
C GLN A 184 -12.49 -7.80 2.26
N ALA A 185 -11.54 -6.91 2.53
CA ALA A 185 -10.13 -7.27 2.67
C ALA A 185 -9.90 -8.25 3.84
N ASP A 186 -10.73 -8.14 4.87
CA ASP A 186 -10.66 -8.98 6.08
C ASP A 186 -11.23 -10.39 5.86
N LEU A 187 -12.03 -10.58 4.82
CA LEU A 187 -12.64 -11.87 4.46
C LEU A 187 -11.80 -12.66 3.45
N LEU A 188 -10.63 -12.14 3.05
CA LEU A 188 -9.71 -12.82 2.16
C LEU A 188 -8.60 -13.51 2.95
N PRO A 189 -8.20 -14.74 2.57
CA PRO A 189 -6.92 -15.28 2.99
C PRO A 189 -5.81 -14.39 2.40
N ARG A 190 -5.24 -13.49 3.22
CA ARG A 190 -4.20 -12.54 2.79
C ARG A 190 -2.93 -13.31 2.41
N LYS A 191 -2.37 -13.01 1.22
CA LYS A 191 -1.19 -13.68 0.66
C LYS A 191 0.04 -13.30 1.53
N PRO A 192 0.84 -14.24 2.05
CA PRO A 192 1.94 -13.91 2.94
C PRO A 192 3.00 -13.08 2.24
N ARG A 193 3.50 -12.01 2.89
CA ARG A 193 4.80 -11.41 2.55
C ARG A 193 5.87 -12.48 2.78
N GLN A 194 6.85 -12.60 1.88
CA GLN A 194 7.97 -13.54 2.03
C GLN A 194 9.24 -12.77 2.41
N ASP A 195 9.21 -12.03 3.52
CA ASP A 195 10.40 -11.35 4.04
C ASP A 195 10.95 -12.13 5.23
N GLN A 196 12.28 -12.30 5.31
CA GLN A 196 12.94 -12.97 6.43
C GLN A 196 13.54 -11.95 7.41
N VAL A 197 13.30 -12.14 8.70
CA VAL A 197 13.87 -11.34 9.79
C VAL A 197 14.84 -12.19 10.59
N GLU A 198 16.04 -11.66 10.81
CA GLU A 198 17.08 -12.30 11.60
C GLU A 198 17.27 -11.59 12.94
N VAL A 199 17.18 -12.34 14.04
CA VAL A 199 17.33 -11.82 15.41
C VAL A 199 18.46 -12.55 16.12
N SER A 200 19.46 -11.81 16.58
CA SER A 200 20.57 -12.34 17.38
C SER A 200 20.41 -12.00 18.87
N LEU A 201 20.48 -13.02 19.71
CA LEU A 201 20.30 -12.92 21.15
C LEU A 201 21.61 -13.22 21.87
N GLY A 202 22.08 -12.23 22.62
CA GLY A 202 23.35 -12.30 23.34
C GLY A 202 23.33 -13.21 24.58
N PRO A 203 24.49 -13.46 25.19
CA PRO A 203 24.64 -14.33 26.37
C PRO A 203 23.82 -13.90 27.60
N SER A 204 23.53 -12.60 27.72
CA SER A 204 22.76 -12.01 28.81
C SER A 204 21.26 -11.92 28.53
N PHE A 205 20.81 -12.34 27.34
CA PHE A 205 19.39 -12.30 27.01
C PHE A 205 18.66 -13.43 27.72
N GLY A 206 17.67 -13.06 28.54
CA GLY A 206 16.88 -13.99 29.35
C GLY A 206 15.97 -14.93 28.52
N PRO A 207 14.87 -15.42 29.10
CA PRO A 207 13.95 -16.28 28.36
C PRO A 207 13.40 -15.56 27.12
N LEU A 208 13.21 -16.30 26.02
CA LEU A 208 12.74 -15.74 24.74
C LEU A 208 11.39 -15.02 24.86
N GLY A 209 10.51 -15.49 25.76
CA GLY A 209 9.15 -14.99 25.88
C GLY A 209 8.27 -15.29 24.66
N LEU A 210 8.68 -16.22 23.78
CA LEU A 210 7.89 -16.66 22.64
C LEU A 210 7.21 -17.99 22.96
N GLY A 211 5.91 -18.05 22.76
CA GLY A 211 5.18 -19.31 22.64
C GLY A 211 5.19 -19.76 21.18
N LEU A 212 5.81 -20.90 20.88
CA LEU A 212 5.85 -21.45 19.52
C LEU A 212 4.91 -22.65 19.39
N ARG A 213 4.17 -22.73 18.28
CA ARG A 213 3.49 -23.97 17.90
C ARG A 213 4.55 -25.00 17.51
N CYS A 214 4.54 -26.17 18.13
CA CYS A 214 5.44 -27.25 17.72
C CYS A 214 4.83 -28.02 16.55
N GLY A 215 5.63 -28.38 15.54
CA GLY A 215 5.19 -29.08 14.34
C GLY A 215 6.05 -28.74 13.12
N TRP A 216 5.59 -29.11 11.92
CA TRP A 216 6.31 -28.88 10.66
C TRP A 216 6.51 -27.39 10.31
N LEU A 217 5.73 -26.50 10.92
CA LEU A 217 5.80 -25.05 10.72
C LEU A 217 5.68 -24.34 12.08
N PRO A 218 6.79 -24.01 12.73
CA PRO A 218 6.77 -23.38 14.04
C PRO A 218 6.34 -21.91 13.94
N GLU A 219 5.10 -21.64 14.35
CA GLU A 219 4.49 -20.30 14.33
C GLU A 219 4.53 -19.67 15.72
N VAL A 220 4.82 -18.36 15.78
CA VAL A 220 4.73 -17.57 17.02
C VAL A 220 3.26 -17.45 17.43
N LEU A 221 2.84 -18.13 18.49
CA LEU A 221 1.48 -18.12 19.01
C LEU A 221 1.22 -16.98 19.99
N HIS A 222 2.23 -16.63 20.79
CA HIS A 222 2.14 -15.51 21.72
C HIS A 222 3.52 -14.95 22.01
N ILE A 223 3.56 -13.67 22.36
CA ILE A 223 4.75 -12.97 22.86
C ILE A 223 4.43 -12.51 24.28
N ARG A 224 5.31 -12.80 25.23
CA ARG A 224 5.18 -12.37 26.63
C ARG A 224 5.20 -10.85 26.70
N GLU A 225 4.29 -10.27 27.47
CA GLU A 225 4.00 -8.83 27.42
C GLU A 225 5.22 -7.94 27.71
N ASP A 226 6.04 -8.33 28.69
CA ASP A 226 7.29 -7.65 29.06
C ASP A 226 8.37 -7.66 27.97
N LEU A 227 8.25 -8.57 27.00
CA LEU A 227 9.18 -8.71 25.87
C LEU A 227 8.55 -8.32 24.53
N ARG A 228 7.26 -7.95 24.51
CA ARG A 228 6.53 -7.56 23.30
C ARG A 228 7.23 -6.42 22.56
N GLY A 229 7.62 -5.37 23.29
CA GLY A 229 8.31 -4.21 22.69
C GLY A 229 9.62 -4.57 22.00
N PHE A 230 10.41 -5.47 22.59
CA PHE A 230 11.65 -5.95 21.99
C PHE A 230 11.40 -6.69 20.67
N TRP A 231 10.48 -7.67 20.66
CA TRP A 231 10.22 -8.48 19.47
C TRP A 231 9.60 -7.66 18.33
N LEU A 232 8.69 -6.74 18.65
CA LEU A 232 8.14 -5.81 17.66
C LEU A 232 9.23 -4.91 17.07
N GLN A 233 10.19 -4.42 17.87
CA GLN A 233 11.32 -3.64 17.37
C GLN A 233 12.22 -4.46 16.42
N GLN A 234 12.28 -5.79 16.60
CA GLN A 234 12.99 -6.68 15.68
C GLN A 234 12.17 -7.06 14.44
N GLY A 235 10.90 -6.64 14.33
CA GLY A 235 10.02 -7.02 13.22
C GLY A 235 9.38 -8.40 13.37
N VAL A 236 9.37 -8.97 14.58
CA VAL A 236 8.77 -10.28 14.88
C VAL A 236 7.44 -10.10 15.61
N CYS A 237 6.41 -10.78 15.10
CA CYS A 237 5.02 -10.67 15.52
C CYS A 237 4.35 -12.05 15.68
N VAL A 238 3.21 -12.09 16.38
CA VAL A 238 2.40 -13.32 16.58
C VAL A 238 1.84 -13.80 15.26
N GLY A 239 2.29 -14.93 14.75
CA GLY A 239 1.93 -15.49 13.45
C GLY A 239 3.14 -15.71 12.55
N ASP A 240 4.27 -15.08 12.86
CA ASP A 240 5.52 -15.31 12.12
C ASP A 240 6.02 -16.74 12.30
N ARG A 241 6.71 -17.23 11.28
CA ARG A 241 7.26 -18.59 11.29
C ARG A 241 8.72 -18.57 11.60
N LEU A 242 9.14 -19.29 12.63
CA LEU A 242 10.56 -19.54 12.84
C LEU A 242 11.05 -20.59 11.82
N LEU A 243 11.97 -20.20 10.95
CA LEU A 243 12.53 -21.05 9.90
C LEU A 243 13.77 -21.80 10.39
N HIS A 244 14.70 -21.04 10.98
CA HIS A 244 16.01 -21.54 11.36
C HIS A 244 16.42 -21.03 12.73
N LEU A 245 17.20 -21.85 13.43
CA LEU A 245 17.96 -21.42 14.60
C LEU A 245 19.42 -21.77 14.40
N GLN A 246 20.31 -20.89 14.85
CA GLN A 246 21.74 -21.10 14.82
C GLN A 246 22.29 -20.80 16.21
N SER A 247 22.89 -21.80 16.84
CA SER A 247 23.71 -21.63 18.02
C SER A 247 25.19 -21.64 17.62
N SER A 248 26.09 -21.50 18.59
CA SER A 248 27.54 -21.36 18.36
C SER A 248 28.20 -22.52 17.59
N SER A 249 27.52 -23.66 17.41
CA SER A 249 28.08 -24.87 16.80
C SER A 249 27.45 -25.29 15.47
N GLU A 250 26.18 -24.96 15.17
CA GLU A 250 25.55 -25.36 13.90
C GLU A 250 24.24 -24.61 13.61
N ALA A 251 23.92 -24.42 12.32
CA ALA A 251 22.60 -23.96 11.89
C ALA A 251 21.66 -25.16 11.72
N VAL A 252 20.45 -25.04 12.23
CA VAL A 252 19.50 -26.15 12.35
C VAL A 252 18.20 -25.76 11.67
N SER A 253 17.77 -26.57 10.70
CA SER A 253 16.41 -26.52 10.16
C SER A 253 15.43 -27.08 11.19
N LEU A 254 14.30 -26.40 11.34
CA LEU A 254 13.26 -26.75 12.31
C LEU A 254 12.29 -27.82 11.82
N GLU A 255 12.35 -28.15 10.52
CA GLU A 255 11.47 -29.14 9.92
C GLU A 255 11.65 -30.53 10.56
N GLY A 256 10.54 -31.10 11.05
CA GLY A 256 10.51 -32.44 11.65
C GLY A 256 11.04 -32.53 13.09
N LEU A 257 11.48 -31.44 13.71
CA LEU A 257 11.98 -31.47 15.09
C LEU A 257 10.85 -31.42 16.13
N THR A 258 10.90 -32.33 17.11
CA THR A 258 9.98 -32.33 18.25
C THR A 258 10.41 -31.29 19.29
N PRO A 259 9.49 -30.81 20.17
CA PRO A 259 9.84 -29.85 21.22
C PRO A 259 11.00 -30.29 22.12
N ALA A 260 11.18 -31.60 22.31
CA ALA A 260 12.29 -32.17 23.08
C ALA A 260 13.67 -31.89 22.44
N HIS A 261 13.75 -31.88 21.11
CA HIS A 261 14.97 -31.57 20.37
C HIS A 261 15.26 -30.06 20.32
N LEU A 262 14.22 -29.22 20.38
CA LEU A 262 14.35 -27.76 20.27
C LEU A 262 14.72 -27.09 21.60
N ARG A 263 14.18 -27.60 22.71
CA ARG A 263 14.37 -27.01 24.04
C ARG A 263 15.85 -26.75 24.41
N PRO A 264 16.80 -27.70 24.29
CA PRO A 264 18.20 -27.43 24.65
C PRO A 264 18.83 -26.35 23.76
N ARG A 265 18.54 -26.38 22.45
CA ARG A 265 19.09 -25.43 21.47
C ARG A 265 18.58 -24.00 21.68
N LEU A 266 17.32 -23.84 22.08
CA LEU A 266 16.73 -22.54 22.42
C LEU A 266 17.26 -21.97 23.74
N LEU A 267 18.01 -22.75 24.53
CA LEU A 267 18.69 -22.31 25.75
C LEU A 267 20.17 -21.98 25.51
N GLU A 268 20.77 -22.48 24.42
CA GLU A 268 22.14 -22.11 24.05
C GLU A 268 22.21 -20.62 23.71
N ARG A 269 23.29 -19.97 24.14
CA ARG A 269 23.57 -18.57 23.83
C ARG A 269 25.03 -18.44 23.40
N PRO A 270 25.36 -17.59 22.41
CA PRO A 270 24.45 -16.73 21.64
C PRO A 270 23.53 -17.54 20.72
N LEU A 271 22.33 -17.02 20.47
CA LEU A 271 21.30 -17.67 19.66
C LEU A 271 20.85 -16.72 18.55
N LYS A 272 20.89 -17.20 17.31
CA LYS A 272 20.37 -16.50 16.14
C LYS A 272 19.11 -17.21 15.65
N LEU A 273 18.06 -16.44 15.42
CA LEU A 273 16.74 -16.91 14.99
C LEU A 273 16.40 -16.25 13.66
N VAL A 274 15.92 -17.04 12.71
CA VAL A 274 15.44 -16.54 11.41
C VAL A 274 13.94 -16.78 11.32
N PHE A 275 13.17 -15.71 11.19
CA PHE A 275 11.73 -15.74 11.05
C PHE A 275 11.34 -15.42 9.61
N LEU A 276 10.29 -16.05 9.11
CA LEU A 276 9.52 -15.60 7.97
C LEU A 276 8.39 -14.72 8.49
N CYS A 277 8.44 -13.43 8.14
CA CYS A 277 7.45 -12.45 8.52
C CYS A 277 6.19 -12.65 7.69
N LEU A 278 5.12 -13.08 8.35
CA LEU A 278 3.83 -13.33 7.73
C LEU A 278 2.85 -12.16 7.91
N HIS A 279 3.28 -11.06 8.55
CA HIS A 279 2.46 -9.88 8.84
C HIS A 279 2.57 -8.74 7.81
N ASP A 280 1.49 -7.98 7.72
CA ASP A 280 1.46 -6.58 7.27
C ASP A 280 1.44 -5.68 8.53
N GLU A 281 2.29 -4.64 8.58
CA GLU A 281 2.09 -3.47 9.46
C GLU A 281 0.77 -2.79 9.05
N GLY A 282 -0.28 -2.51 9.82
CA GLY A 282 -0.62 -2.32 11.25
C GLY A 282 -1.90 -1.43 11.26
N PRO A 283 -2.50 -0.96 12.38
CA PRO A 283 -2.24 -1.23 13.79
C PRO A 283 -3.43 -1.86 14.54
N ALA A 284 -3.13 -2.41 15.71
CA ALA A 284 -4.11 -2.61 16.77
C ALA A 284 -4.47 -1.25 17.41
N LYS A 285 -5.76 -0.89 17.45
CA LYS A 285 -6.32 0.02 18.46
C LYS A 285 -7.80 -0.27 18.72
N GLY A 286 -8.11 -0.53 19.99
CA GLY A 286 -9.44 -0.36 20.60
C GLY A 286 -10.23 -1.64 20.80
#